data_AF-A0A2N2MD97-F1
#
_entry.id   AF-A0A2N2MD97-F1
#
_cell.length_a   1.000
_cell.length_b   1.000
_cell.length_c   1.000
_cell.angle_alpha   90.00
_cell.angle_beta   90.00
_cell.angle_gamma   90.00
#
_symmetry.space_group_name_H-M   'P 1'
#
loop_
_entity.id
_entity.type
_entity.pdbx_description
1 polymer ?
#
loop_
_entity_poly.entity_id
_entity_poly.type
_entity_poly.pdbx_seq_one_letter_code
_entity_poly.pdbx_strand_id
1 'polypeptide(L)'
;VFTGQEDLPDLGIYFDPLTYIYKAVYRTTINDSGNFSVAVRITQGQSVIESEPKGFKLDVTSPNAIFVSPPAEVERTWTVTDKPKDSVLTPDVVPLEIMIEFPDGLKRDLVYSRLFVDNMIVDENTSAPFGTFKWDISKIDQTGTHVISASIEDIAGFIVQTVELSVDVNVQPKPKSWFEKTLSVFTAPTIALFVVIAAAGVLLVLLALRALRNNRATKKVKTHRLEDPLTQPVMIENEILHPNIAAEKNQWPHIPGLGLAPARLVLLSASKGQTNFPAEIPLGEGNVNFGSDAKKARVVFSTPMISPLHARISRLDQDQFKLFDEGSGSGTWLNYAPVSQYGARLEHGDQVQFGAIIYRFEIYQSNPRKLKVEPFKEEE
;
A
#
# COMPACT_ATOMS: atom_id res chain seq x y z
N VAL A 1 -30.42 -42.51 92.02
CA VAL A 1 -31.55 -43.47 91.86
C VAL A 1 -32.32 -43.00 90.64
N PHE A 2 -32.20 -43.70 89.52
CA PHE A 2 -32.93 -43.42 88.29
C PHE A 2 -34.32 -44.02 88.43
N THR A 3 -35.38 -43.21 88.30
CA THR A 3 -36.77 -43.61 88.57
C THR A 3 -37.48 -44.21 87.36
N GLY A 4 -36.81 -44.31 86.20
CA GLY A 4 -37.30 -45.04 85.02
C GLY A 4 -38.42 -44.37 84.23
N GLN A 5 -38.81 -43.13 84.56
CA GLN A 5 -39.82 -42.34 83.85
C GLN A 5 -39.25 -41.16 83.05
N GLU A 6 -37.94 -40.93 83.09
CA GLU A 6 -37.27 -39.89 82.33
C GLU A 6 -36.70 -40.49 81.04
N ASP A 7 -36.89 -39.79 79.91
CA ASP A 7 -36.24 -40.15 78.65
C ASP A 7 -34.72 -40.10 78.86
N LEU A 8 -34.04 -41.18 78.45
CA LEU A 8 -32.59 -41.24 78.52
C LEU A 8 -32.01 -40.09 77.69
N PRO A 9 -30.99 -39.38 78.21
CA PRO A 9 -30.35 -38.31 77.45
C PRO A 9 -29.78 -38.89 76.16
N ASP A 10 -29.99 -38.19 75.05
CA ASP A 10 -29.40 -38.56 73.76
C ASP A 10 -27.88 -38.50 73.87
N LEU A 11 -27.27 -39.69 73.91
CA LEU A 11 -25.82 -39.82 74.02
C LEU A 11 -25.11 -39.23 72.79
N GLY A 12 -25.81 -39.04 71.66
CA GLY A 12 -25.28 -38.36 70.47
C GLY A 12 -24.74 -36.97 70.78
N ILE A 13 -25.44 -36.19 71.61
CA ILE A 13 -25.08 -34.80 71.94
C ILE A 13 -23.73 -34.72 72.67
N TYR A 14 -23.35 -35.76 73.41
CA TYR A 14 -22.05 -35.82 74.09
C TYR A 14 -20.88 -36.03 73.12
N PHE A 15 -21.14 -36.61 71.95
CA PHE A 15 -20.14 -36.85 70.91
C PHE A 15 -20.15 -35.77 69.81
N ASP A 16 -21.11 -34.84 69.80
CA ASP A 16 -21.16 -33.70 68.88
C ASP A 16 -19.79 -32.98 68.75
N PRO A 17 -19.05 -32.67 69.84
CA PRO A 17 -17.75 -31.98 69.74
C PRO A 17 -16.64 -32.84 69.12
N LEU A 18 -16.82 -34.16 69.06
CA LEU A 18 -15.88 -35.13 68.49
C LEU A 18 -16.26 -35.53 67.05
N THR A 19 -17.30 -34.92 66.50
CA THR A 19 -17.79 -35.23 65.15
C THR A 19 -16.89 -34.57 64.10
N TYR A 20 -16.47 -35.33 63.10
CA TYR A 20 -15.74 -34.79 61.96
C TYR A 20 -16.68 -34.04 61.03
N ILE A 21 -16.34 -32.79 60.72
CA ILE A 21 -17.04 -32.01 59.68
C ILE A 21 -16.35 -32.30 58.35
N TYR A 22 -17.07 -32.97 57.45
CA TYR A 22 -16.61 -33.22 56.09
C TYR A 22 -17.15 -32.14 55.15
N LYS A 23 -16.27 -31.60 54.30
CA LYS A 23 -16.64 -30.68 53.22
C LYS A 23 -16.49 -31.40 51.89
N ALA A 24 -17.60 -31.67 51.22
CA ALA A 24 -17.63 -32.11 49.84
C ALA A 24 -17.87 -30.90 48.93
N VAL A 25 -17.06 -30.76 47.87
CA VAL A 25 -17.27 -29.77 46.81
C VAL A 25 -17.55 -30.54 45.54
N TYR A 26 -18.72 -30.28 44.94
CA TYR A 26 -19.12 -30.87 43.68
C TYR A 26 -19.34 -29.76 42.65
N ARG A 27 -18.77 -29.95 41.46
CA ARG A 27 -19.02 -29.09 40.31
C ARG A 27 -20.09 -29.77 39.45
N THR A 28 -21.24 -29.12 39.32
CA THR A 28 -22.33 -29.64 38.51
C THR A 28 -21.98 -29.61 37.02
N THR A 29 -22.46 -30.60 36.28
CA THR A 29 -22.40 -30.66 34.80
C THR A 29 -23.70 -30.16 34.16
N ILE A 30 -24.62 -29.60 34.96
CA ILE A 30 -25.88 -29.06 34.46
C ILE A 30 -25.59 -27.79 33.66
N ASN A 31 -26.02 -27.79 32.41
CA ASN A 31 -25.91 -26.68 31.46
C ASN A 31 -27.28 -26.11 31.06
N ASP A 32 -28.32 -26.39 31.85
CA ASP A 32 -29.68 -25.90 31.61
C ASP A 32 -30.21 -25.15 32.83
N SER A 33 -31.04 -24.13 32.57
CA SER A 33 -31.73 -23.38 33.63
C SER A 33 -32.92 -24.18 34.19
N GLY A 34 -33.09 -24.19 35.51
CA GLY A 34 -34.17 -24.92 36.14
C GLY A 34 -34.08 -25.04 37.66
N ASN A 35 -34.99 -25.85 38.20
CA ASN A 35 -34.98 -26.25 39.60
C ASN A 35 -34.41 -27.67 39.70
N PHE A 36 -33.37 -27.83 40.51
CA PHE A 36 -32.66 -29.08 40.70
C PHE A 36 -32.64 -29.46 42.18
N SER A 37 -32.24 -30.69 42.49
CA SER A 37 -32.00 -31.12 43.86
C SER A 37 -30.68 -31.88 43.95
N VAL A 38 -29.99 -31.74 45.08
CA VAL A 38 -28.73 -32.44 45.37
C VAL A 38 -28.89 -33.25 46.64
N ALA A 39 -28.40 -34.48 46.63
CA ALA A 39 -28.33 -35.36 47.80
C ALA A 39 -26.94 -36.00 47.85
N VAL A 40 -26.46 -36.30 49.06
CA VAL A 40 -25.18 -36.98 49.29
C VAL A 40 -25.49 -38.42 49.67
N ARG A 41 -24.93 -39.36 48.93
CA ARG A 41 -24.99 -40.79 49.23
C ARG A 41 -23.59 -41.30 49.60
N ILE A 42 -23.46 -41.90 50.78
CA ILE A 42 -22.23 -42.50 51.29
C ILE A 42 -22.44 -44.02 51.37
N THR A 43 -21.52 -44.78 50.78
CA THR A 43 -21.51 -46.25 50.84
C THR A 43 -20.31 -46.71 51.67
N GLN A 44 -20.57 -47.40 52.78
CA GLN A 44 -19.53 -47.97 53.65
C GLN A 44 -19.83 -49.45 53.93
N GLY A 45 -19.09 -50.35 53.26
CA GLY A 45 -19.35 -51.79 53.34
C GLY A 45 -20.73 -52.14 52.77
N GLN A 46 -21.64 -52.62 53.63
CA GLN A 46 -23.05 -52.90 53.28
C GLN A 46 -24.02 -51.76 53.64
N SER A 47 -23.55 -50.72 54.32
CA SER A 47 -24.38 -49.58 54.73
C SER A 47 -24.39 -48.51 53.66
N VAL A 48 -25.59 -48.06 53.28
CA VAL A 48 -25.82 -46.91 52.41
C VAL A 48 -26.56 -45.85 53.22
N ILE A 49 -25.97 -44.67 53.33
CA ILE A 49 -26.55 -43.51 54.02
C ILE A 49 -26.77 -42.44 52.97
N GLU A 50 -27.99 -41.90 52.89
CA GLU A 50 -28.36 -40.85 51.95
C GLU A 50 -28.95 -39.67 52.71
N SER A 51 -28.57 -38.45 52.32
CA SER A 51 -29.16 -37.24 52.88
C SER A 51 -30.50 -36.93 52.24
N GLU A 52 -31.35 -36.18 52.94
CA GLU A 52 -32.53 -35.57 52.33
C GLU A 52 -32.13 -34.66 51.15
N PRO A 53 -32.82 -34.74 49.99
CA PRO A 53 -32.51 -33.90 48.84
C PRO A 53 -32.72 -32.41 49.15
N LYS A 54 -31.71 -31.59 48.82
CA LYS A 54 -31.80 -30.13 48.93
C LYS A 54 -32.06 -29.52 47.56
N GLY A 55 -33.19 -28.86 47.40
CA GLY A 55 -33.54 -28.12 46.19
C GLY A 55 -32.69 -26.85 46.02
N PHE A 56 -32.32 -26.53 44.78
CA PHE A 56 -31.69 -25.26 44.39
C PHE A 56 -32.17 -24.84 42.99
N LYS A 57 -32.15 -23.52 42.75
CA LYS A 57 -32.43 -22.95 41.43
C LYS A 57 -31.11 -22.62 40.75
N LEU A 58 -31.01 -22.94 39.47
CA LEU A 58 -29.87 -22.62 38.64
C LEU A 58 -30.37 -21.88 37.41
N ASP A 59 -29.92 -20.64 37.22
CA ASP A 59 -30.16 -19.84 36.02
C ASP A 59 -28.81 -19.74 35.30
N VAL A 60 -28.66 -20.50 34.22
CA VAL A 60 -27.42 -20.60 33.43
C VAL A 60 -27.73 -20.29 31.97
N THR A 61 -26.88 -19.48 31.37
CA THR A 61 -26.99 -19.02 29.98
C THR A 61 -25.67 -19.25 29.26
N SER A 62 -25.69 -19.30 27.92
CA SER A 62 -24.46 -19.32 27.14
C SER A 62 -23.67 -18.01 27.34
N PRO A 63 -22.32 -18.06 27.38
CA PRO A 63 -21.52 -16.84 27.39
C PRO A 63 -21.72 -16.05 26.09
N ASN A 64 -21.30 -14.79 26.10
CA ASN A 64 -21.21 -13.96 24.90
C ASN A 64 -19.74 -13.64 24.62
N ALA A 65 -19.33 -13.72 23.36
CA ALA A 65 -17.98 -13.40 22.92
C ALA A 65 -18.03 -12.39 21.78
N ILE A 66 -17.25 -11.31 21.88
CA ILE A 66 -17.19 -10.24 20.88
C ILE A 66 -15.74 -9.80 20.64
N PHE A 67 -15.39 -9.43 19.41
CA PHE A 67 -14.08 -8.82 19.14
C PHE A 67 -14.00 -7.41 19.72
N VAL A 68 -12.85 -7.08 20.31
CA VAL A 68 -12.53 -5.76 20.83
C VAL A 68 -11.74 -5.00 19.78
N SER A 69 -12.40 -4.07 19.10
CA SER A 69 -11.78 -3.17 18.10
C SER A 69 -10.89 -3.89 17.06
N PRO A 70 -11.40 -4.92 16.36
CA PRO A 70 -10.61 -5.60 15.33
C PRO A 70 -10.29 -4.61 14.19
N PRO A 71 -9.09 -4.71 13.58
CA PRO A 71 -8.74 -3.87 12.43
C PRO A 71 -9.62 -4.22 11.24
N ALA A 72 -10.14 -3.21 10.54
CA ALA A 72 -10.85 -3.42 9.26
C ALA A 72 -9.86 -3.65 8.10
N GLU A 73 -8.67 -3.05 8.18
CA GLU A 73 -7.60 -3.19 7.20
C GLU A 73 -6.25 -3.38 7.90
N VAL A 74 -5.39 -4.22 7.32
CA VAL A 74 -4.02 -4.46 7.75
C VAL A 74 -3.08 -4.28 6.57
N GLU A 75 -2.21 -3.28 6.64
CA GLU A 75 -1.19 -3.05 5.62
C GLU A 75 0.10 -3.83 5.93
N ARG A 76 0.56 -4.63 4.97
CA ARG A 76 1.91 -5.23 4.97
C ARG A 76 2.86 -4.43 4.09
N THR A 77 3.94 -3.96 4.68
CA THR A 77 4.96 -3.13 4.02
C THR A 77 6.32 -3.83 3.99
N TRP A 78 7.11 -3.57 2.95
CA TRP A 78 8.46 -4.12 2.83
C TRP A 78 9.44 -3.35 3.71
N THR A 79 10.28 -4.07 4.46
CA THR A 79 11.39 -3.46 5.20
C THR A 79 12.41 -2.84 4.24
N VAL A 80 12.82 -1.61 4.54
CA VAL A 80 13.86 -0.92 3.79
C VAL A 80 15.23 -1.48 4.18
N THR A 81 15.87 -2.20 3.27
CA THR A 81 17.22 -2.77 3.45
C THR A 81 18.10 -2.41 2.24
N ASP A 82 19.41 -2.26 2.46
CA ASP A 82 20.37 -1.90 1.39
C ASP A 82 20.42 -2.94 0.26
N LYS A 83 19.99 -4.17 0.55
CA LYS A 83 19.88 -5.27 -0.40
C LYS A 83 18.40 -5.67 -0.56
N PRO A 84 17.79 -5.47 -1.74
CA PRO A 84 16.39 -5.83 -1.99
C PRO A 84 16.04 -7.31 -1.78
N LYS A 85 17.05 -8.20 -1.76
CA LYS A 85 16.86 -9.63 -1.46
C LYS A 85 16.58 -9.89 0.02
N ASP A 86 16.94 -8.94 0.88
CA ASP A 86 16.82 -9.04 2.33
C ASP A 86 15.58 -8.28 2.83
N SER A 87 14.77 -7.72 1.92
CA SER A 87 13.50 -7.06 2.26
C SER A 87 12.46 -8.12 2.62
N VAL A 88 11.79 -7.96 3.76
CA VAL A 88 10.74 -8.84 4.29
C VAL A 88 9.46 -8.03 4.49
N LEU A 89 8.29 -8.66 4.37
CA LEU A 89 7.00 -8.03 4.64
C LEU A 89 6.73 -7.98 6.14
N THR A 90 6.26 -6.83 6.64
CA THR A 90 5.87 -6.64 8.03
C THR A 90 4.52 -5.93 8.11
N PRO A 91 3.65 -6.22 9.10
CA PRO A 91 3.87 -7.17 10.19
C PRO A 91 3.65 -8.62 9.78
N ASP A 92 4.17 -9.54 10.58
CA ASP A 92 3.93 -10.99 10.45
C ASP A 92 2.78 -11.47 11.33
N VAL A 93 2.45 -10.73 12.39
CA VAL A 93 1.41 -11.10 13.35
C VAL A 93 0.51 -9.90 13.61
N VAL A 94 -0.80 -10.14 13.57
CA VAL A 94 -1.83 -9.17 13.96
C VAL A 94 -2.39 -9.61 15.32
N PRO A 95 -2.28 -8.77 16.37
CA PRO A 95 -2.92 -9.05 17.65
C PRO A 95 -4.44 -8.85 17.50
N LEU A 96 -5.21 -9.83 17.97
CA LEU A 96 -6.67 -9.74 18.03
C LEU A 96 -7.13 -10.02 19.45
N GLU A 97 -8.16 -9.32 19.89
CA GLU A 97 -8.70 -9.45 21.24
C GLU A 97 -10.20 -9.72 21.20
N ILE A 98 -10.67 -10.56 22.12
CA ILE A 98 -12.08 -10.80 22.37
C ILE A 98 -12.43 -10.49 23.83
N MET A 99 -13.62 -9.96 24.04
CA MET A 99 -14.25 -9.80 25.35
C MET A 99 -15.26 -10.93 25.54
N ILE A 100 -15.26 -11.52 26.74
CA ILE A 100 -16.16 -12.61 27.11
C ILE A 100 -17.05 -12.14 28.26
N GLU A 101 -18.35 -12.18 28.06
CA GLU A 101 -19.36 -11.79 29.04
C GLU A 101 -20.25 -12.97 29.43
N PHE A 102 -20.65 -13.00 30.70
CA PHE A 102 -21.53 -14.01 31.26
C PHE A 102 -22.85 -13.34 31.65
N PRO A 103 -23.91 -13.43 30.82
CA PRO A 103 -25.17 -12.71 31.06
C PRO A 103 -25.88 -13.13 32.36
N ASP A 104 -25.66 -14.36 32.81
CA ASP A 104 -26.13 -14.91 34.08
C ASP A 104 -25.32 -14.43 35.31
N GLY A 105 -24.23 -13.68 35.09
CA GLY A 105 -23.31 -13.24 36.16
C GLY A 105 -22.43 -14.36 36.73
N LEU A 106 -22.52 -15.58 36.18
CA LEU A 106 -21.75 -16.73 36.62
C LEU A 106 -20.42 -16.78 35.87
N LYS A 107 -19.38 -16.20 36.47
CA LYS A 107 -18.02 -16.28 35.91
C LYS A 107 -17.53 -17.73 35.91
N ARG A 108 -17.30 -18.26 34.71
CA ARG A 108 -16.80 -19.62 34.48
C ARG A 108 -15.44 -19.57 33.82
N ASP A 109 -14.58 -20.51 34.17
CA ASP A 109 -13.32 -20.72 33.46
C ASP A 109 -13.59 -21.26 32.05
N LEU A 110 -12.63 -21.07 31.15
CA LEU A 110 -12.68 -21.62 29.80
C LEU A 110 -11.82 -22.87 29.68
N VAL A 111 -12.27 -23.80 28.85
CA VAL A 111 -11.51 -24.98 28.41
C VAL A 111 -10.54 -24.58 27.31
N TYR A 112 -11.04 -23.86 26.29
CA TYR A 112 -10.22 -23.30 25.23
C TYR A 112 -10.84 -22.03 24.63
N SER A 113 -10.02 -21.33 23.86
CA SER A 113 -10.45 -20.31 22.90
C SER A 113 -9.69 -20.50 21.58
N ARG A 114 -10.38 -20.45 20.44
CA ARG A 114 -9.81 -20.66 19.10
C ARG A 114 -10.14 -19.49 18.19
N LEU A 115 -9.16 -19.04 17.43
CA LEU A 115 -9.34 -18.08 16.35
C LEU A 115 -9.42 -18.81 15.02
N PHE A 116 -10.41 -18.43 14.21
CA PHE A 116 -10.63 -18.91 12.86
C PHE A 116 -10.45 -17.77 11.87
N VAL A 117 -9.77 -18.06 10.76
CA VAL A 117 -9.64 -17.19 9.60
C VAL A 117 -10.00 -18.03 8.37
N ASP A 118 -10.94 -17.55 7.56
CA ASP A 118 -11.48 -18.26 6.39
C ASP A 118 -11.88 -19.70 6.73
N ASN A 119 -12.57 -19.86 7.85
CA ASN A 119 -13.04 -21.15 8.39
C ASN A 119 -11.94 -22.14 8.82
N MET A 120 -10.68 -21.69 8.94
CA MET A 120 -9.54 -22.49 9.40
C MET A 120 -9.01 -22.00 10.75
N ILE A 121 -8.63 -22.93 11.63
CA ILE A 121 -8.01 -22.58 12.92
C ILE A 121 -6.62 -22.02 12.67
N VAL A 122 -6.38 -20.78 13.12
CA VAL A 122 -5.07 -20.11 13.01
C VAL A 122 -4.36 -19.94 14.36
N ASP A 123 -5.12 -19.93 15.45
CA ASP A 123 -4.58 -19.81 16.81
C ASP A 123 -5.50 -20.51 17.82
N GLU A 124 -4.91 -21.09 18.86
CA GLU A 124 -5.64 -21.82 19.91
C GLU A 124 -4.98 -21.61 21.27
N ASN A 125 -5.77 -21.16 22.24
CA ASN A 125 -5.36 -21.08 23.64
C ASN A 125 -6.08 -22.16 24.45
N THR A 126 -5.30 -23.03 25.09
CA THR A 126 -5.76 -24.02 26.08
C THR A 126 -5.46 -23.61 27.52
N SER A 127 -4.89 -22.41 27.70
CA SER A 127 -4.60 -21.80 28.99
C SER A 127 -4.74 -20.28 28.88
N ALA A 128 -4.98 -19.61 30.00
CA ALA A 128 -5.12 -18.16 30.02
C ALA A 128 -3.82 -17.45 29.53
N PRO A 129 -3.94 -16.30 28.84
CA PRO A 129 -5.15 -15.54 28.53
C PRO A 129 -5.96 -16.11 27.35
N PHE A 130 -7.27 -16.30 27.55
CA PHE A 130 -8.20 -16.79 26.51
C PHE A 130 -8.79 -15.68 25.63
N GLY A 131 -8.54 -14.42 25.98
CA GLY A 131 -9.09 -13.26 25.28
C GLY A 131 -8.17 -12.67 24.22
N THR A 132 -6.97 -13.22 24.02
CA THR A 132 -5.95 -12.64 23.14
C THR A 132 -5.47 -13.68 22.13
N PHE A 133 -5.35 -13.27 20.88
CA PHE A 133 -4.91 -14.12 19.78
C PHE A 133 -3.80 -13.45 18.97
N LYS A 134 -3.02 -14.29 18.30
CA LYS A 134 -1.96 -13.91 17.38
C LYS A 134 -2.28 -14.47 16.00
N TRP A 135 -2.85 -13.64 15.15
CA TRP A 135 -3.08 -14.02 13.76
C TRP A 135 -1.78 -13.88 12.96
N ASP A 136 -1.17 -15.02 12.61
CA ASP A 136 0.00 -15.09 11.73
C ASP A 136 -0.42 -14.83 10.27
N ILE A 137 0.01 -13.67 9.76
CA ILE A 137 -0.17 -13.23 8.37
C ILE A 137 1.12 -13.29 7.56
N SER A 138 2.21 -13.87 8.11
CA SER A 138 3.53 -13.91 7.48
C SER A 138 3.49 -14.49 6.05
N LYS A 139 2.60 -15.47 5.84
CA LYS A 139 2.41 -16.20 4.57
C LYS A 139 1.52 -15.47 3.56
N ILE A 140 0.86 -14.37 3.92
CA ILE A 140 -0.06 -13.64 3.04
C ILE A 140 0.74 -12.65 2.19
N ASP A 141 1.06 -13.02 0.96
CA ASP A 141 1.90 -12.22 0.04
C ASP A 141 1.11 -11.42 -1.01
N GLN A 142 -0.21 -11.56 -1.01
CA GLN A 142 -1.13 -10.91 -1.92
C GLN A 142 -2.23 -10.19 -1.16
N THR A 143 -2.71 -9.08 -1.74
CA THR A 143 -3.86 -8.35 -1.19
C THR A 143 -5.12 -9.21 -1.29
N GLY A 144 -5.87 -9.30 -0.19
CA GLY A 144 -7.10 -10.09 -0.12
C GLY A 144 -7.92 -9.80 1.13
N THR A 145 -9.18 -10.21 1.10
CA THR A 145 -10.11 -10.12 2.24
C THR A 145 -10.14 -11.46 2.98
N HIS A 146 -10.05 -11.41 4.30
CA HIS A 146 -10.05 -12.57 5.18
C HIS A 146 -11.17 -12.46 6.20
N VAL A 147 -11.94 -13.52 6.39
CA VAL A 147 -13.06 -13.55 7.35
C VAL A 147 -12.59 -14.14 8.67
N ILE A 148 -12.67 -13.36 9.74
CA ILE A 148 -12.27 -13.77 11.10
C ILE A 148 -13.49 -14.12 11.96
N SER A 149 -13.36 -15.16 12.78
CA SER A 149 -14.27 -15.47 13.88
C SER A 149 -13.52 -16.14 15.03
N ALA A 150 -14.02 -16.07 16.25
CA ALA A 150 -13.44 -16.77 17.38
C ALA A 150 -14.48 -17.68 18.05
N SER A 151 -14.06 -18.82 18.56
CA SER A 151 -14.91 -19.73 19.34
C SER A 151 -14.31 -19.99 20.71
N ILE A 152 -15.17 -20.08 21.72
CA ILE A 152 -14.80 -20.43 23.08
C ILE A 152 -15.62 -21.62 23.55
N GLU A 153 -15.03 -22.43 24.43
CA GLU A 153 -15.73 -23.44 25.21
C GLU A 153 -15.51 -23.18 26.70
N ASP A 154 -16.59 -23.10 27.47
CA ASP A 154 -16.52 -22.97 28.93
C ASP A 154 -16.53 -24.32 29.65
N ILE A 155 -16.20 -24.31 30.95
CA ILE A 155 -16.21 -25.54 31.78
C ILE A 155 -17.60 -26.17 31.98
N ALA A 156 -18.68 -25.47 31.61
CA ALA A 156 -20.04 -26.00 31.63
C ALA A 156 -20.43 -26.63 30.28
N GLY A 157 -19.55 -26.60 29.28
CA GLY A 157 -19.75 -27.17 27.95
C GLY A 157 -20.50 -26.26 26.99
N PHE A 158 -20.66 -24.97 27.30
CA PHE A 158 -21.20 -24.03 26.31
C PHE A 158 -20.13 -23.67 25.29
N ILE A 159 -20.47 -23.90 24.02
CA ILE A 159 -19.66 -23.50 22.88
C ILE A 159 -20.33 -22.30 22.22
N VAL A 160 -19.58 -21.20 22.11
CA VAL A 160 -20.06 -19.96 21.51
C VAL A 160 -19.05 -19.50 20.47
N GLN A 161 -19.56 -18.89 19.40
CA GLN A 161 -18.76 -18.29 18.35
C GLN A 161 -19.13 -16.81 18.21
N THR A 162 -18.13 -15.97 17.96
CA THR A 162 -18.33 -14.55 17.65
C THR A 162 -19.04 -14.40 16.30
N VAL A 163 -19.53 -13.19 16.03
CA VAL A 163 -19.87 -12.80 14.64
C VAL A 163 -18.64 -12.88 13.74
N GLU A 164 -18.88 -13.19 12.47
CA GLU A 164 -17.86 -13.16 11.42
C GLU A 164 -17.60 -11.71 10.98
N LEU A 165 -16.32 -11.33 10.88
CA LEU A 165 -15.89 -10.00 10.45
C LEU A 165 -14.89 -10.13 9.31
N SER A 166 -15.00 -9.27 8.30
CA SER A 166 -14.03 -9.21 7.20
C SER A 166 -12.90 -8.24 7.54
N VAL A 167 -11.67 -8.67 7.30
CA VAL A 167 -10.45 -7.86 7.42
C VAL A 167 -9.72 -7.88 6.10
N ASP A 168 -9.45 -6.70 5.54
CA ASP A 168 -8.69 -6.56 4.30
C ASP A 168 -7.19 -6.52 4.62
N VAL A 169 -6.42 -7.46 4.06
CA VAL A 169 -4.96 -7.47 4.17
C VAL A 169 -4.39 -6.91 2.88
N ASN A 170 -3.75 -5.75 2.96
CA ASN A 170 -3.21 -5.04 1.81
C ASN A 170 -1.69 -5.18 1.75
N VAL A 171 -1.17 -5.83 0.71
CA VAL A 171 0.27 -6.11 0.57
C VAL A 171 0.89 -5.16 -0.45
N GLN A 172 1.87 -4.36 -0.01
CA GLN A 172 2.59 -3.47 -0.92
C GLN A 172 3.36 -4.25 -1.99
N PRO A 173 3.38 -3.79 -3.26
CA PRO A 173 4.12 -4.46 -4.32
C PRO A 173 5.62 -4.49 -4.02
N LYS A 174 6.26 -5.62 -4.34
CA LYS A 174 7.70 -5.81 -4.08
C LYS A 174 8.53 -4.68 -4.69
N PRO A 175 9.49 -4.09 -3.95
CA PRO A 175 10.40 -3.12 -4.52
C PRO A 175 11.20 -3.77 -5.65
N LYS A 176 10.96 -3.33 -6.88
CA LYS A 176 11.65 -3.84 -8.07
C LYS A 176 13.15 -3.59 -7.92
N SER A 177 13.96 -4.65 -8.07
CA SER A 177 15.41 -4.53 -8.06
C SER A 177 15.89 -3.69 -9.25
N TRP A 178 16.94 -2.88 -9.05
CA TRP A 178 17.65 -2.13 -10.09
C TRP A 178 17.89 -2.96 -11.37
N PHE A 179 18.21 -4.25 -11.21
CA PHE A 179 18.58 -5.13 -12.31
C PHE A 179 17.38 -5.55 -13.19
N GLU A 180 16.20 -5.66 -12.61
CA GLU A 180 14.96 -5.99 -13.35
C GLU A 180 14.47 -4.78 -14.16
N LYS A 181 14.76 -3.57 -13.70
CA LYS A 181 14.50 -2.33 -14.44
C LYS A 181 15.42 -2.18 -15.66
N THR A 182 16.60 -2.81 -15.64
CA THR A 182 17.55 -2.81 -16.78
C THR A 182 17.28 -3.88 -17.82
N LEU A 183 16.67 -5.02 -17.45
CA LEU A 183 16.35 -6.10 -18.41
C LEU A 183 15.01 -5.90 -19.15
N SER A 184 14.08 -5.11 -18.60
CA SER A 184 12.83 -4.76 -19.31
C SER A 184 13.02 -3.82 -20.51
N VAL A 185 14.24 -3.31 -20.73
CA VAL A 185 14.62 -2.53 -21.94
C VAL A 185 14.93 -3.46 -23.13
N PHE A 186 15.16 -4.76 -22.89
CA PHE A 186 15.36 -5.76 -23.94
C PHE A 186 14.03 -6.46 -24.27
N THR A 187 13.11 -5.72 -24.88
CA THR A 187 11.98 -6.35 -25.57
C THR A 187 12.49 -6.96 -26.89
N ALA A 188 11.91 -8.07 -27.35
CA ALA A 188 12.29 -8.72 -28.61
C ALA A 188 12.54 -7.76 -29.81
N PRO A 189 11.76 -6.67 -30.01
CA PRO A 189 12.03 -5.72 -31.09
C PRO A 189 13.30 -4.87 -30.90
N THR A 190 13.76 -4.58 -29.67
CA THR A 190 15.00 -3.79 -29.47
C THR A 190 16.24 -4.62 -29.75
N ILE A 191 16.23 -5.92 -29.41
CA ILE A 191 17.30 -6.86 -29.78
C ILE A 191 17.39 -6.96 -31.31
N ALA A 192 16.26 -7.04 -32.01
CA ALA A 192 16.24 -7.03 -33.47
C ALA A 192 16.84 -5.75 -34.07
N LEU A 193 16.54 -4.58 -33.50
CA LEU A 193 17.12 -3.31 -33.95
C LEU A 193 18.64 -3.25 -33.74
N PHE A 194 19.15 -3.70 -32.59
CA PHE A 194 20.59 -3.77 -32.33
C PHE A 194 21.31 -4.75 -33.27
N VAL A 195 20.69 -5.88 -33.61
CA VAL A 195 21.24 -6.83 -34.60
C VAL A 195 21.27 -6.21 -36.00
N VAL A 196 20.23 -5.48 -36.40
CA VAL A 196 20.19 -4.78 -37.70
C VAL A 196 21.24 -3.67 -37.76
N ILE A 197 21.40 -2.88 -36.70
CA ILE A 197 22.42 -1.82 -36.63
C ILE A 197 23.82 -2.42 -36.66
N ALA A 198 24.06 -3.53 -35.95
CA ALA A 198 25.34 -4.23 -35.98
C ALA A 198 25.66 -4.79 -37.38
N ALA A 199 24.68 -5.41 -38.04
CA ALA A 199 24.83 -5.92 -39.40
C ALA A 199 25.08 -4.80 -40.42
N ALA A 200 24.37 -3.67 -40.30
CA ALA A 200 24.59 -2.48 -41.13
C ALA A 200 25.97 -1.86 -40.89
N GLY A 201 26.44 -1.83 -39.63
CA GLY A 201 27.78 -1.37 -39.26
C GLY A 201 28.88 -2.24 -39.87
N VAL A 202 28.76 -3.56 -39.78
CA VAL A 202 29.71 -4.50 -40.41
C VAL A 202 29.71 -4.34 -41.94
N LEU A 203 28.55 -4.14 -42.55
CA LEU A 203 28.43 -3.94 -43.99
C LEU A 203 29.06 -2.61 -44.44
N LEU A 204 28.88 -1.52 -43.67
CA LEU A 204 29.53 -0.23 -43.92
C LEU A 204 31.05 -0.32 -43.77
N VAL A 205 31.57 -1.05 -42.77
CA VAL A 205 33.01 -1.27 -42.61
C VAL A 205 33.58 -2.05 -43.81
N LEU A 206 32.89 -3.10 -44.27
CA LEU A 206 33.29 -3.85 -45.46
C LEU A 206 33.28 -2.99 -46.73
N LEU A 207 32.27 -2.14 -46.92
CA LEU A 207 32.20 -1.20 -48.05
C LEU A 207 33.29 -0.12 -48.00
N ALA A 208 33.57 0.43 -46.81
CA ALA A 208 34.64 1.40 -46.62
C ALA A 208 36.02 0.80 -46.92
N LEU A 209 36.28 -0.42 -46.46
CA LEU A 209 37.52 -1.16 -46.77
C LEU A 209 37.65 -1.45 -48.28
N ARG A 210 36.54 -1.71 -48.97
CA ARG A 210 36.53 -1.95 -50.43
C ARG A 210 36.75 -0.65 -51.22
N ALA A 211 36.16 0.45 -50.79
CA ALA A 211 36.37 1.78 -51.39
C ALA A 211 37.81 2.29 -51.18
N LEU A 212 38.40 2.05 -50.01
CA LEU A 212 39.79 2.37 -49.70
C LEU A 212 40.80 1.55 -50.53
N ARG A 213 40.47 0.30 -50.90
CA ARG A 213 41.28 -0.50 -51.83
C ARG A 213 41.22 -0.01 -53.28
N ASN A 214 40.05 0.48 -53.73
CA ASN A 214 39.90 0.95 -55.12
C ASN A 214 40.44 2.38 -55.36
N ASN A 215 40.51 3.23 -54.34
CA ASN A 215 41.00 4.62 -54.48
C ASN A 215 42.53 4.79 -54.34
N ARG A 216 43.32 3.71 -54.37
CA ARG A 216 44.80 3.81 -54.43
C ARG A 216 45.38 3.94 -55.85
N ALA A 217 44.54 3.95 -56.88
CA ALA A 217 44.97 4.31 -58.23
C ALA A 217 44.23 5.58 -58.66
N THR A 218 45.01 6.58 -59.08
CA THR A 218 44.60 7.86 -59.73
C THR A 218 44.23 9.03 -58.81
N LYS A 219 45.20 9.93 -58.60
CA LYS A 219 45.00 11.37 -58.89
C LYS A 219 46.32 12.11 -58.98
N LYS A 220 46.72 12.42 -60.22
CA LYS A 220 47.51 13.60 -60.57
C LYS A 220 46.75 14.35 -61.66
N VAL A 221 46.95 15.67 -61.68
CA VAL A 221 46.74 16.62 -62.79
C VAL A 221 45.58 17.64 -62.60
N LYS A 222 46.05 18.83 -62.20
CA LYS A 222 45.90 20.20 -62.76
C LYS A 222 44.54 20.82 -63.07
N THR A 223 44.47 22.03 -62.53
CA THR A 223 43.76 23.25 -62.91
C THR A 223 43.78 23.58 -64.41
N HIS A 224 42.62 23.95 -64.97
CA HIS A 224 42.50 25.14 -65.81
C HIS A 224 41.05 25.65 -65.85
N ARG A 225 40.97 26.97 -65.90
CA ARG A 225 39.82 27.88 -66.03
C ARG A 225 39.25 27.81 -67.46
N LEU A 226 37.94 27.95 -67.65
CA LEU A 226 37.26 28.64 -68.76
C LEU A 226 35.77 28.82 -68.44
N GLU A 227 35.24 29.97 -68.84
CA GLU A 227 33.91 30.52 -68.60
C GLU A 227 32.83 29.85 -69.48
N ASP A 228 31.60 29.74 -68.97
CA ASP A 228 30.39 29.46 -69.76
C ASP A 228 29.35 30.57 -69.52
N PRO A 229 29.03 31.39 -70.52
CA PRO A 229 28.10 32.51 -70.42
C PRO A 229 26.66 32.16 -70.86
N LEU A 230 26.10 31.00 -70.48
CA LEU A 230 24.74 30.64 -70.91
C LEU A 230 23.89 29.85 -69.89
N THR A 231 23.79 30.33 -68.65
CA THR A 231 22.68 29.95 -67.74
C THR A 231 22.29 31.14 -66.86
N GLN A 232 21.42 32.01 -67.41
CA GLN A 232 20.81 33.11 -66.66
C GLN A 232 19.72 32.58 -65.72
N PRO A 233 19.63 33.07 -64.47
CA PRO A 233 18.45 32.87 -63.65
C PRO A 233 17.32 33.79 -64.12
N VAL A 234 16.17 33.19 -64.43
CA VAL A 234 14.93 33.92 -64.72
C VAL A 234 14.23 34.20 -63.40
N MET A 235 14.05 35.48 -63.09
CA MET A 235 13.11 35.99 -62.09
C MET A 235 11.68 35.69 -62.53
N ILE A 236 10.88 35.05 -61.67
CA ILE A 236 9.42 35.09 -61.73
C ILE A 236 8.96 35.81 -60.48
N GLU A 237 8.70 37.11 -60.64
CA GLU A 237 7.91 37.93 -59.74
C GLU A 237 6.43 37.64 -60.05
N ASN A 238 5.65 37.26 -59.05
CA ASN A 238 4.36 37.89 -58.77
C ASN A 238 3.74 37.36 -57.47
N GLU A 239 3.64 38.31 -56.55
CA GLU A 239 2.88 38.38 -55.32
C GLU A 239 1.51 37.71 -55.34
N ILE A 240 1.20 36.96 -54.27
CA ILE A 240 -0.11 37.08 -53.62
C ILE A 240 0.14 37.25 -52.12
N LEU A 241 -0.23 38.45 -51.65
CA LEU A 241 -0.35 38.84 -50.25
C LEU A 241 -1.33 37.90 -49.55
N HIS A 242 -0.83 37.10 -48.61
CA HIS A 242 -1.64 36.49 -47.56
C HIS A 242 -1.25 37.12 -46.22
N PRO A 243 -2.24 37.40 -45.36
CA PRO A 243 -2.07 38.26 -44.21
C PRO A 243 -1.05 37.68 -43.25
N ASN A 244 -0.27 38.59 -42.67
CA ASN A 244 0.66 38.35 -41.58
C ASN A 244 -0.11 37.84 -40.36
N ILE A 245 -0.45 36.55 -40.35
CA ILE A 245 -0.66 35.82 -39.11
C ILE A 245 0.75 35.65 -38.58
N ALA A 246 1.10 36.47 -37.60
CA ALA A 246 2.25 36.25 -36.75
C ALA A 246 2.15 34.82 -36.22
N ALA A 247 2.78 33.88 -36.93
CA ALA A 247 3.12 32.59 -36.38
C ALA A 247 4.10 32.94 -35.26
N GLU A 248 3.58 32.98 -34.03
CA GLU A 248 4.40 32.96 -32.83
C GLU A 248 5.46 31.90 -33.05
N LYS A 249 6.69 32.36 -33.32
CA LYS A 249 7.84 31.47 -33.42
C LYS A 249 7.85 30.73 -32.09
N ASN A 250 7.58 29.43 -32.13
CA ASN A 250 7.74 28.50 -31.02
C ASN A 250 9.25 28.37 -30.75
N GLN A 251 9.86 29.46 -30.25
CA GLN A 251 11.27 29.56 -29.92
C GLN A 251 11.44 28.82 -28.60
N TRP A 252 11.88 27.58 -28.71
CA TRP A 252 12.21 26.76 -27.57
C TRP A 252 13.23 27.51 -26.67
N PRO A 253 13.03 27.55 -25.35
CA PRO A 253 13.84 28.41 -24.50
C PRO A 253 15.31 27.95 -24.45
N HIS A 254 16.21 28.93 -24.53
CA HIS A 254 17.66 28.71 -24.42
C HIS A 254 18.14 29.07 -23.01
N ILE A 255 18.92 28.17 -22.40
CA ILE A 255 19.56 28.39 -21.10
C ILE A 255 20.98 28.91 -21.35
N PRO A 256 21.34 30.11 -20.88
CA PRO A 256 22.69 30.66 -21.04
C PRO A 256 23.74 29.68 -20.53
N GLY A 257 24.70 29.31 -21.38
CA GLY A 257 25.78 28.36 -21.05
C GLY A 257 25.45 26.87 -21.22
N LEU A 258 24.17 26.48 -21.35
CA LEU A 258 23.74 25.07 -21.52
C LEU A 258 23.07 24.76 -22.87
N GLY A 259 22.71 25.77 -23.67
CA GLY A 259 22.06 25.56 -24.98
C GLY A 259 20.54 25.46 -24.89
N LEU A 260 19.90 24.69 -25.76
CA LEU A 260 18.44 24.46 -25.75
C LEU A 260 18.04 23.73 -24.46
N ALA A 261 16.98 24.18 -23.78
CA ALA A 261 16.47 23.48 -22.60
C ALA A 261 15.94 22.07 -23.00
N PRO A 262 16.27 20.99 -22.28
CA PRO A 262 15.72 19.65 -22.58
C PRO A 262 14.20 19.56 -22.34
N ALA A 263 13.65 20.35 -21.41
CA ALA A 263 12.21 20.43 -21.18
C ALA A 263 11.80 21.84 -20.76
N ARG A 264 10.49 22.13 -20.79
CA ARG A 264 9.90 23.37 -20.28
C ARG A 264 8.57 23.12 -19.57
N LEU A 265 8.19 24.03 -18.68
CA LEU A 265 6.81 24.15 -18.21
C LEU A 265 6.15 25.32 -18.92
N VAL A 266 4.98 25.09 -19.52
CA VAL A 266 4.16 26.11 -20.20
C VAL A 266 2.92 26.38 -19.35
N LEU A 267 2.68 27.64 -18.99
CA LEU A 267 1.53 28.03 -18.16
C LEU A 267 0.21 27.73 -18.91
N LEU A 268 -0.69 26.97 -18.28
CA LEU A 268 -2.03 26.71 -18.82
C LEU A 268 -3.07 27.62 -18.20
N SER A 269 -3.04 27.76 -16.87
CA SER A 269 -4.06 28.48 -16.13
C SER A 269 -3.51 28.96 -14.79
N ALA A 270 -4.02 30.11 -14.33
CA ALA A 270 -3.78 30.64 -13.01
C ALA A 270 -5.06 31.31 -12.50
N SER A 271 -5.20 31.44 -11.18
CA SER A 271 -6.39 32.05 -10.56
C SER A 271 -6.59 33.50 -11.01
N LYS A 272 -7.86 33.87 -11.27
CA LYS A 272 -8.25 35.22 -11.71
C LYS A 272 -7.74 36.28 -10.71
N GLY A 273 -6.89 37.19 -11.18
CA GLY A 273 -6.34 38.29 -10.37
C GLY A 273 -4.87 38.12 -9.95
N GLN A 274 -4.22 37.00 -10.26
CA GLN A 274 -2.77 36.82 -10.08
C GLN A 274 -2.07 36.87 -11.45
N THR A 275 -1.36 37.95 -11.74
CA THR A 275 -1.00 38.32 -13.12
C THR A 275 0.50 38.33 -13.42
N ASN A 276 1.36 37.66 -12.65
CA ASN A 276 2.79 37.68 -12.92
C ASN A 276 3.48 36.33 -12.69
N PHE A 277 3.06 35.30 -13.43
CA PHE A 277 3.74 34.01 -13.48
C PHE A 277 4.49 33.87 -14.80
N PRO A 278 5.69 33.26 -14.81
CA PRO A 278 6.42 33.02 -16.04
C PRO A 278 5.58 32.12 -16.96
N ALA A 279 5.33 32.61 -18.19
CA ALA A 279 4.58 31.86 -19.20
C ALA A 279 5.29 30.57 -19.60
N GLU A 280 6.63 30.61 -19.63
CA GLU A 280 7.47 29.45 -19.86
C GLU A 280 8.61 29.39 -18.84
N ILE A 281 8.88 28.20 -18.31
CA ILE A 281 9.98 27.94 -17.39
C ILE A 281 10.89 26.89 -18.03
N PRO A 282 12.13 27.24 -18.41
CA PRO A 282 13.08 26.26 -18.93
C PRO A 282 13.57 25.33 -17.82
N LEU A 283 13.53 24.02 -18.10
CA LEU A 283 14.07 22.99 -17.22
C LEU A 283 15.39 22.51 -17.83
N GLY A 284 16.49 22.84 -17.16
CA GLY A 284 17.86 22.52 -17.59
C GLY A 284 18.41 21.24 -16.98
N GLU A 285 19.73 21.19 -16.88
CA GLU A 285 20.42 20.16 -16.07
C GLU A 285 20.32 20.52 -14.58
N GLY A 286 20.02 19.51 -13.76
CA GLY A 286 19.93 19.62 -12.30
C GLY A 286 18.51 19.82 -11.74
N ASN A 287 18.47 20.36 -10.53
CA ASN A 287 17.24 20.55 -9.76
C ASN A 287 16.68 21.96 -9.96
N VAL A 288 15.40 22.06 -10.29
CA VAL A 288 14.66 23.33 -10.34
C VAL A 288 13.66 23.33 -9.18
N ASN A 289 13.86 24.26 -8.24
CA ASN A 289 13.01 24.39 -7.07
C ASN A 289 11.98 25.51 -7.28
N PHE A 290 10.74 25.26 -6.83
CA PHE A 290 9.59 26.14 -6.92
C PHE A 290 9.10 26.50 -5.52
N GLY A 291 8.70 27.75 -5.30
CA GLY A 291 8.23 28.20 -3.99
C GLY A 291 7.97 29.70 -3.93
N SER A 292 7.59 30.22 -2.78
CA SER A 292 7.33 31.66 -2.60
C SER A 292 8.54 32.46 -2.10
N ASP A 293 9.60 31.80 -1.59
CA ASP A 293 10.79 32.45 -1.06
C ASP A 293 11.96 32.39 -2.06
N ALA A 294 12.43 33.55 -2.52
CA ALA A 294 13.55 33.69 -3.44
C ALA A 294 14.89 33.15 -2.89
N LYS A 295 15.01 32.95 -1.57
CA LYS A 295 16.20 32.33 -0.97
C LYS A 295 16.20 30.80 -1.07
N LYS A 296 15.02 30.18 -1.21
CA LYS A 296 14.84 28.72 -1.19
C LYS A 296 14.43 28.14 -2.54
N ALA A 297 13.76 28.93 -3.37
CA ALA A 297 13.27 28.54 -4.68
C ALA A 297 13.97 29.29 -5.81
N ARG A 298 14.22 28.59 -6.92
CA ARG A 298 14.75 29.17 -8.16
C ARG A 298 13.65 29.88 -8.94
N VAL A 299 12.46 29.29 -8.96
CA VAL A 299 11.26 29.89 -9.54
C VAL A 299 10.35 30.33 -8.41
N VAL A 300 10.11 31.64 -8.35
CA VAL A 300 9.37 32.26 -7.26
C VAL A 300 7.93 32.54 -7.70
N PHE A 301 6.97 32.01 -6.96
CA PHE A 301 5.55 32.28 -7.14
C PHE A 301 5.02 33.06 -5.94
N SER A 302 4.78 34.36 -6.13
CA SER A 302 4.32 35.28 -5.08
C SER A 302 2.82 35.10 -4.78
N THR A 303 2.44 33.96 -4.23
CA THR A 303 1.05 33.67 -3.83
C THR A 303 0.98 33.05 -2.43
N PRO A 304 -0.09 33.30 -1.67
CA PRO A 304 -0.25 32.72 -0.33
C PRO A 304 -0.49 31.20 -0.34
N MET A 305 -0.88 30.63 -1.48
CA MET A 305 -1.12 29.19 -1.64
C MET A 305 0.17 28.39 -1.84
N ILE A 306 1.31 29.06 -1.98
CA ILE A 306 2.59 28.41 -2.31
C ILE A 306 3.57 28.57 -1.14
N SER A 307 3.98 27.44 -0.58
CA SER A 307 4.99 27.35 0.48
C SER A 307 6.36 27.92 0.06
N PRO A 308 7.21 28.36 1.01
CA PRO A 308 8.54 28.93 0.73
C PRO A 308 9.43 28.04 -0.15
N LEU A 309 9.40 26.72 0.10
CA LEU A 309 9.85 25.66 -0.79
C LEU A 309 8.65 24.74 -0.97
N HIS A 310 8.13 24.64 -2.19
CA HIS A 310 6.86 23.98 -2.48
C HIS A 310 7.09 22.65 -3.20
N ALA A 311 7.86 22.69 -4.29
CA ALA A 311 8.12 21.52 -5.10
C ALA A 311 9.49 21.62 -5.75
N ARG A 312 10.00 20.49 -6.23
CA ARG A 312 11.24 20.40 -6.99
C ARG A 312 11.06 19.48 -8.18
N ILE A 313 11.57 19.91 -9.34
CA ILE A 313 11.71 19.04 -10.51
C ILE A 313 13.19 18.73 -10.69
N SER A 314 13.51 17.44 -10.76
CA SER A 314 14.87 16.96 -10.97
C SER A 314 14.96 16.15 -12.26
N ARG A 315 16.01 16.42 -13.04
CA ARG A 315 16.41 15.55 -14.15
C ARG A 315 17.33 14.46 -13.60
N LEU A 316 16.92 13.20 -13.72
CA LEU A 316 17.68 12.05 -13.23
C LEU A 316 18.70 11.57 -14.27
N ASP A 317 18.23 11.35 -15.50
CA ASP A 317 19.01 10.85 -16.65
C ASP A 317 18.59 11.59 -17.94
N GLN A 318 19.20 11.25 -19.10
CA GLN A 318 18.76 11.75 -20.40
C GLN A 318 17.26 11.45 -20.61
N ASP A 319 16.46 12.52 -20.49
CA ASP A 319 15.01 12.61 -20.69
C ASP A 319 14.10 12.05 -19.58
N GLN A 320 14.64 11.78 -18.38
CA GLN A 320 13.82 11.43 -17.21
C GLN A 320 13.71 12.60 -16.24
N PHE A 321 12.49 13.13 -16.10
CA PHE A 321 12.16 14.17 -15.15
C PHE A 321 11.26 13.60 -14.05
N LYS A 322 11.51 14.03 -12.81
CA LYS A 322 10.73 13.63 -11.64
C LYS A 322 10.36 14.86 -10.84
N LEU A 323 9.08 14.98 -10.52
CA LEU A 323 8.49 16.02 -9.70
C LEU A 323 8.40 15.52 -8.26
N PHE A 324 8.78 16.35 -7.30
CA PHE A 324 8.74 16.06 -5.87
C PHE A 324 7.96 17.17 -5.19
N ASP A 325 7.05 16.80 -4.28
CA ASP A 325 6.50 17.75 -3.32
C ASP A 325 7.46 17.87 -2.13
N GLU A 326 7.81 19.09 -1.73
CA GLU A 326 8.77 19.33 -0.64
C GLU A 326 8.02 19.64 0.68
N GLY A 327 6.89 18.97 0.91
CA GLY A 327 6.04 19.17 2.09
C GLY A 327 5.20 20.44 2.01
N SER A 328 4.62 20.71 0.84
CA SER A 328 3.86 21.93 0.63
C SER A 328 2.52 21.92 1.36
N GLY A 329 2.08 23.09 1.83
CA GLY A 329 0.83 23.22 2.60
C GLY A 329 -0.44 23.00 1.77
N SER A 330 -0.41 23.29 0.47
CA SER A 330 -1.56 23.06 -0.44
C SER A 330 -1.43 21.79 -1.29
N GLY A 331 -0.32 21.07 -1.16
CA GLY A 331 0.04 19.95 -2.02
C GLY A 331 0.45 20.35 -3.45
N THR A 332 1.27 19.50 -4.06
CA THR A 332 1.60 19.52 -5.49
C THR A 332 0.84 18.39 -6.19
N TRP A 333 0.29 18.66 -7.37
CA TRP A 333 -0.52 17.69 -8.10
C TRP A 333 0.03 17.45 -9.51
N LEU A 334 -0.04 16.21 -9.97
CA LEU A 334 0.32 15.75 -11.32
C LEU A 334 -0.89 15.06 -11.93
N ASN A 335 -1.44 15.58 -13.02
CA ASN A 335 -2.65 15.06 -13.68
C ASN A 335 -3.78 14.78 -12.67
N TYR A 336 -4.05 15.73 -11.76
CA TYR A 336 -5.04 15.64 -10.67
C TYR A 336 -4.75 14.59 -9.58
N ALA A 337 -3.59 13.93 -9.60
CA ALA A 337 -3.14 13.04 -8.53
C ALA A 337 -2.12 13.77 -7.62
N PRO A 338 -2.19 13.61 -6.29
CA PRO A 338 -1.25 14.26 -5.38
C PRO A 338 0.14 13.64 -5.53
N VAL A 339 1.17 14.49 -5.53
CA VAL A 339 2.57 14.08 -5.60
C VAL A 339 3.15 14.05 -4.19
N SER A 340 3.80 12.95 -3.83
CA SER A 340 4.46 12.80 -2.52
C SER A 340 5.91 13.26 -2.56
N GLN A 341 6.55 13.30 -1.38
CA GLN A 341 7.99 13.56 -1.22
C GLN A 341 8.87 12.50 -1.89
N TYR A 342 8.34 11.31 -2.18
CA TYR A 342 9.04 10.25 -2.93
C TYR A 342 9.11 10.56 -4.44
N GLY A 343 8.29 11.50 -4.90
CA GLY A 343 8.24 12.07 -6.24
C GLY A 343 7.56 11.19 -7.30
N ALA A 344 7.00 11.86 -8.31
CA ALA A 344 6.30 11.29 -9.45
C ALA A 344 7.04 11.54 -10.77
N ARG A 345 7.06 10.56 -11.67
CA ARG A 345 7.69 10.70 -12.99
C ARG A 345 6.85 11.65 -13.85
N LEU A 346 7.52 12.57 -14.55
CA LEU A 346 6.91 13.48 -15.52
C LEU A 346 7.05 12.92 -16.94
N GLU A 347 5.93 12.88 -17.67
CA GLU A 347 5.86 12.55 -19.09
C GLU A 347 5.42 13.76 -19.92
N HIS A 348 5.82 13.81 -21.20
CA HIS A 348 5.43 14.89 -22.09
C HIS A 348 3.91 15.06 -22.18
N GLY A 349 3.42 16.26 -21.90
CA GLY A 349 2.00 16.62 -21.91
C GLY A 349 1.36 16.65 -20.53
N ASP A 350 2.05 16.20 -19.48
CA ASP A 350 1.52 16.15 -18.13
C ASP A 350 1.18 17.55 -17.58
N GLN A 351 0.11 17.62 -16.79
CA GLN A 351 -0.31 18.82 -16.08
C GLN A 351 0.24 18.80 -14.65
N VAL A 352 1.05 19.80 -14.32
CA VAL A 352 1.62 20.02 -12.99
C VAL A 352 0.92 21.20 -12.36
N GLN A 353 0.37 21.02 -11.16
CA GLN A 353 -0.34 22.07 -10.42
C GLN A 353 0.36 22.39 -9.11
N PHE A 354 0.60 23.68 -8.89
CA PHE A 354 1.14 24.26 -7.66
C PHE A 354 0.09 25.21 -7.08
N GLY A 355 -0.61 24.76 -6.03
CA GLY A 355 -1.76 25.50 -5.49
C GLY A 355 -2.83 25.74 -6.57
N ALA A 356 -2.99 26.99 -7.01
CA ALA A 356 -3.96 27.39 -8.04
C ALA A 356 -3.34 27.62 -9.43
N ILE A 357 -2.05 27.32 -9.62
CA ILE A 357 -1.32 27.53 -10.87
C ILE A 357 -1.12 26.19 -11.56
N ILE A 358 -1.49 26.10 -12.83
CA ILE A 358 -1.39 24.87 -13.63
C ILE A 358 -0.42 25.11 -14.79
N TYR A 359 0.60 24.26 -14.88
CA TYR A 359 1.58 24.21 -15.95
C TYR A 359 1.46 22.89 -16.73
N ARG A 360 1.78 22.90 -18.02
CA ARG A 360 1.98 21.71 -18.84
C ARG A 360 3.46 21.46 -19.02
N PHE A 361 3.88 20.22 -18.80
CA PHE A 361 5.26 19.79 -18.99
C PHE A 361 5.51 19.37 -20.44
N GLU A 362 6.51 19.97 -21.10
CA GLU A 362 6.88 19.70 -22.48
C GLU A 362 8.36 19.30 -22.59
N ILE A 363 8.67 18.24 -23.35
CA ILE A 363 10.05 17.78 -23.60
C ILE A 363 10.43 18.21 -25.02
N TYR A 364 11.70 18.58 -25.22
CA TYR A 364 12.21 18.95 -26.54
C TYR A 364 12.19 17.74 -27.49
N GLN A 365 11.62 17.89 -28.69
CA GLN A 365 11.49 16.84 -29.72
C GLN A 365 10.63 15.62 -29.36
N SER A 366 9.86 15.64 -28.28
CA SER A 366 8.92 14.54 -27.97
C SER A 366 7.68 14.57 -28.86
N ASN A 367 7.28 13.41 -29.39
CA ASN A 367 6.06 13.27 -30.16
C ASN A 367 4.86 13.09 -29.21
N PRO A 368 3.77 13.88 -29.32
CA PRO A 368 2.62 13.72 -28.43
C PRO A 368 1.99 12.33 -28.61
N ARG A 369 1.70 11.62 -27.50
CA ARG A 369 0.91 10.38 -27.55
C ARG A 369 -0.48 10.71 -28.09
N LYS A 370 -0.89 10.04 -29.17
CA LYS A 370 -2.28 10.08 -29.63
C LYS A 370 -3.16 9.43 -28.56
N LEU A 371 -4.07 10.19 -27.97
CA LEU A 371 -5.15 9.66 -27.12
C LEU A 371 -5.90 8.58 -27.90
N LYS A 372 -5.85 7.33 -27.43
CA LYS A 372 -6.78 6.29 -27.86
C LYS A 372 -7.99 6.36 -26.94
N VAL A 373 -9.10 6.83 -27.48
CA VAL A 373 -10.40 6.72 -26.83
C VAL A 373 -10.97 5.38 -27.25
N GLU A 374 -11.00 4.41 -26.35
CA GLU A 374 -11.69 3.15 -26.56
C GLU A 374 -13.11 3.26 -25.96
N PRO A 375 -14.17 2.88 -26.71
CA PRO A 375 -15.52 2.90 -26.18
C PRO A 375 -15.65 1.89 -25.05
N PHE A 376 -16.24 2.34 -23.93
CA PHE A 376 -16.59 1.51 -22.79
C PHE A 376 -17.55 0.40 -23.23
N LYS A 377 -17.19 -0.87 -22.97
CA LYS A 377 -18.08 -2.02 -23.13
C LYS A 377 -18.51 -2.46 -21.74
N GLU A 378 -19.80 -2.40 -21.47
CA GLU A 378 -20.41 -3.09 -20.32
C GLU A 378 -20.37 -4.60 -20.63
N GLU A 379 -19.79 -5.38 -19.72
CA GLU A 379 -19.87 -6.85 -19.75
C GLU A 379 -21.22 -7.24 -19.14
N GLU A 380 -22.07 -7.93 -19.93
CA GLU A 380 -23.30 -8.62 -19.47
C GLU A 380 -22.99 -10.00 -18.88
#